data_AF-R1GHH3-F1
#
_entry.id   AF-R1GHH3-F1
#
_cell.length_a   1.000
_cell.length_b   1.000
_cell.length_c   1.000
_cell.angle_alpha   90.00
_cell.angle_beta   90.00
_cell.angle_gamma   90.00
#
_symmetry.space_group_name_H-M   'P 1'
#
loop_
_entity.id
_entity.type
_entity.pdbx_description
1 polymer ?
#
loop_
_entity_poly.entity_id
_entity_poly.type
_entity_poly.pdbx_seq_one_letter_code
_entity_poly.pdbx_strand_id
1 'polypeptide(L)'
;MSVYIGSDPDPLTLHKDLICATSGLFRRYRQERAALTLPNLDPRLFELYAEWQYANHSKTVLKQLKAHEVVRAADGTTDTPGAATLHELFELGESLADPTFKNAVVDAYIDAMAKATEIPTHLAALIYARLPSGSSFRRLYVDIWAWNADDMWFEDLEPRDDPLTAPGEFWLDVTKRIVEMGKSRYDSRTRPPWVVDRGQYHESEEQVEEYEEEEDESMEVVMKPDPGDE
;
A
#
# COMPACT_ATOMS: atom_id res chain seq x y z
N MET A 1 8.75 -19.78 -12.39
CA MET A 1 9.31 -19.65 -11.03
C MET A 1 8.19 -20.02 -10.09
N SER A 2 8.45 -20.96 -9.18
CA SER A 2 7.47 -21.42 -8.19
C SER A 2 7.63 -20.62 -6.91
N VAL A 3 6.53 -20.04 -6.44
CA VAL A 3 6.51 -19.21 -5.22
C VAL A 3 5.45 -19.74 -4.26
N TYR A 4 5.88 -20.18 -3.08
CA TYR A 4 5.01 -20.55 -1.96
C TYR A 4 4.70 -19.31 -1.13
N ILE A 5 3.43 -19.09 -0.83
CA ILE A 5 2.96 -17.88 -0.11
C ILE A 5 2.30 -18.30 1.19
N GLY A 6 2.73 -17.68 2.30
CA GLY A 6 2.16 -17.95 3.61
C GLY A 6 2.27 -19.42 4.00
N SER A 7 1.16 -19.97 4.48
CA SER A 7 1.00 -21.39 4.81
C SER A 7 0.37 -22.22 3.68
N ASP A 8 0.21 -21.64 2.48
CA ASP A 8 -0.40 -22.34 1.35
C ASP A 8 0.49 -23.50 0.89
N PRO A 9 -0.02 -24.74 0.84
CA PRO A 9 0.74 -25.88 0.36
C PRO A 9 1.02 -25.83 -1.15
N ASP A 10 0.22 -25.10 -1.94
CA ASP A 10 0.30 -25.09 -3.39
C ASP A 10 1.06 -23.83 -3.88
N PRO A 11 2.15 -23.99 -4.65
CA PRO A 11 2.92 -22.85 -5.14
C PRO A 11 2.23 -22.19 -6.33
N LEU A 12 2.29 -20.85 -6.38
CA LEU A 12 1.93 -20.09 -7.57
C LEU A 12 3.08 -20.15 -8.58
N THR A 13 2.76 -20.60 -9.80
CA THR A 13 3.72 -20.65 -10.90
C THR A 13 3.65 -19.37 -11.72
N LEU A 14 4.69 -18.55 -11.61
CA LEU A 14 4.77 -17.25 -12.28
C LEU A 14 5.85 -17.23 -13.38
N HIS A 15 5.59 -16.47 -14.45
CA HIS A 15 6.59 -16.22 -15.49
C HIS A 15 7.73 -15.36 -14.92
N LYS A 16 8.94 -15.90 -14.94
CA LYS A 16 10.11 -15.29 -14.30
C LYS A 16 10.42 -13.90 -14.85
N ASP A 17 10.32 -13.74 -16.16
CA ASP A 17 10.56 -12.45 -16.82
C ASP A 17 9.54 -11.39 -16.46
N LEU A 18 8.29 -11.79 -16.18
CA LEU A 18 7.22 -10.88 -15.81
C LEU A 18 7.48 -10.29 -14.41
N ILE A 19 7.67 -11.16 -13.42
CA ILE A 19 7.86 -10.70 -12.03
C ILE A 19 9.22 -10.05 -11.79
N CYS A 20 10.28 -10.45 -12.49
CA CYS A 20 11.60 -9.82 -12.36
C CYS A 20 11.68 -8.45 -13.05
N ALA A 21 10.72 -8.12 -13.94
CA ALA A 21 10.74 -6.86 -14.66
C ALA A 21 10.60 -5.67 -13.71
N THR A 22 9.76 -5.81 -12.68
CA THR A 22 9.38 -4.70 -11.80
C THR A 22 9.77 -4.90 -10.33
N SER A 23 9.87 -6.15 -9.85
CA SER A 23 10.20 -6.44 -8.46
C SER A 23 11.70 -6.66 -8.26
N GLY A 24 12.30 -5.83 -7.40
CA GLY A 24 13.69 -5.96 -6.95
C GLY A 24 13.94 -7.29 -6.23
N LEU A 25 12.99 -7.74 -5.40
CA LEU A 25 13.05 -9.03 -4.71
C LEU A 25 13.22 -10.18 -5.71
N PHE A 26 12.33 -10.32 -6.69
CA PHE A 26 12.41 -11.41 -7.65
C PHE A 26 13.63 -11.29 -8.58
N ARG A 27 14.08 -10.07 -8.88
CA ARG A 27 15.31 -9.82 -9.64
C ARG A 27 16.54 -10.34 -8.89
N ARG A 28 16.61 -10.16 -7.56
CA ARG A 28 17.68 -10.70 -6.68
C ARG A 28 17.76 -12.21 -6.73
N TYR A 29 16.62 -12.90 -6.73
CA TYR A 29 16.55 -14.37 -6.80
C TYR A 29 16.41 -14.92 -8.23
N ARG A 30 16.67 -14.11 -9.26
CA ARG A 30 16.49 -14.48 -10.67
C ARG A 30 17.41 -15.61 -11.12
N GLN A 31 18.52 -15.91 -10.46
CA GLN A 31 19.36 -17.04 -10.89
C GLN A 31 19.02 -18.34 -10.17
N GLU A 32 18.17 -18.26 -9.16
CA GLU A 32 17.82 -19.41 -8.36
C GLU A 32 16.96 -20.40 -9.14
N ARG A 33 17.26 -21.68 -8.92
CA ARG A 33 16.50 -22.83 -9.41
C ARG A 33 15.48 -23.33 -8.40
N ALA A 34 15.73 -23.09 -7.12
CA ALA A 34 14.84 -23.48 -6.04
C ALA A 34 13.57 -22.61 -6.00
N ALA A 35 12.51 -23.16 -5.43
CA ALA A 35 11.27 -22.45 -5.18
C ALA A 35 11.46 -21.44 -4.05
N LEU A 36 10.86 -20.26 -4.22
CA LEU A 36 10.86 -19.20 -3.21
C LEU A 36 9.68 -19.42 -2.25
N THR A 37 9.92 -19.30 -0.95
CA THR A 37 8.85 -19.29 0.06
C THR A 37 8.83 -17.92 0.72
N LEU A 38 7.66 -17.28 0.73
CA LEU A 38 7.38 -15.99 1.35
C LEU A 38 6.36 -16.22 2.49
N PRO A 39 6.81 -16.68 3.67
CA PRO A 39 5.94 -17.21 4.73
C PRO A 39 5.08 -16.13 5.41
N ASN A 40 5.47 -14.86 5.30
CA ASN A 40 4.81 -13.75 5.98
C ASN A 40 3.80 -13.00 5.10
N LEU A 41 3.56 -13.48 3.87
CA LEU A 41 2.64 -12.84 2.93
C LEU A 41 1.27 -13.51 2.93
N ASP A 42 0.23 -12.71 2.76
CA ASP A 42 -1.15 -13.17 2.56
C ASP A 42 -1.31 -13.69 1.11
N PRO A 43 -1.70 -14.97 0.91
CA PRO A 43 -1.98 -15.53 -0.41
C PRO A 43 -2.98 -14.70 -1.23
N ARG A 44 -4.04 -14.16 -0.59
CA ARG A 44 -5.07 -13.37 -1.28
C ARG A 44 -4.49 -12.10 -1.91
N LEU A 45 -3.62 -11.41 -1.19
CA LEU A 45 -2.98 -10.19 -1.69
C LEU A 45 -2.00 -10.52 -2.83
N PHE A 46 -1.27 -11.62 -2.69
CA PHE A 46 -0.32 -12.06 -3.70
C PHE A 46 -1.01 -12.52 -4.99
N GLU A 47 -2.19 -13.14 -4.91
CA GLU A 47 -3.03 -13.44 -6.08
C GLU A 47 -3.42 -12.18 -6.84
N LEU A 48 -3.83 -11.11 -6.15
CA LEU A 48 -4.14 -9.82 -6.77
C LEU A 48 -2.91 -9.20 -7.45
N TYR A 49 -1.74 -9.29 -6.82
CA TYR A 49 -0.48 -8.88 -7.43
C TYR A 49 -0.17 -9.69 -8.70
N ALA A 50 -0.32 -11.02 -8.65
CA ALA A 50 -0.12 -11.89 -9.81
C ALA A 50 -1.10 -11.57 -10.94
N GLU A 51 -2.39 -11.37 -10.64
CA GLU A 51 -3.39 -10.95 -11.61
C GLU A 51 -3.02 -9.62 -12.26
N TRP A 52 -2.60 -8.63 -11.46
CA TRP A 52 -2.16 -7.33 -11.97
C TRP A 52 -0.95 -7.45 -12.90
N GLN A 53 0.03 -8.29 -12.55
CA GLN A 53 1.18 -8.59 -13.41
C GLN A 53 0.73 -9.19 -14.74
N TYR A 54 -0.13 -10.21 -14.72
CA TYR A 54 -0.61 -10.87 -15.94
C TYR A 54 -1.56 -10.00 -16.78
N ALA A 55 -2.25 -9.05 -16.16
CA ALA A 55 -3.08 -8.07 -16.84
C ALA A 55 -2.26 -6.92 -17.46
N ASN A 56 -0.94 -7.08 -17.60
CA ASN A 56 -0.02 -6.06 -18.12
C ASN A 56 -0.18 -4.72 -17.39
N HIS A 57 -0.15 -4.80 -16.05
CA HIS A 57 -0.24 -3.67 -15.12
C HIS A 57 -1.54 -2.86 -15.22
N SER A 58 -2.61 -3.51 -15.68
CA SER A 58 -3.92 -2.87 -15.84
C SER A 58 -4.45 -2.38 -14.50
N LYS A 59 -4.69 -1.06 -14.41
CA LYS A 59 -5.33 -0.42 -13.25
C LYS A 59 -6.73 -0.95 -12.97
N THR A 60 -7.35 -1.68 -13.89
CA THR A 60 -8.69 -2.26 -13.71
C THR A 60 -8.71 -3.27 -12.57
N VAL A 61 -7.67 -4.09 -12.40
CA VAL A 61 -7.56 -5.08 -11.31
C VAL A 61 -7.66 -4.37 -9.96
N LEU A 62 -6.84 -3.33 -9.76
CA LEU A 62 -6.80 -2.53 -8.53
C LEU A 62 -8.05 -1.66 -8.33
N LYS A 63 -8.78 -1.32 -9.40
CA LYS A 63 -10.03 -0.54 -9.33
C LYS A 63 -11.25 -1.39 -9.02
N GLN A 64 -11.19 -2.69 -9.25
CA GLN A 64 -12.28 -3.63 -9.03
C GLN A 64 -12.30 -4.24 -7.62
N LEU A 65 -11.37 -3.86 -6.75
CA LEU A 65 -11.31 -4.29 -5.34
C LEU A 65 -12.62 -4.01 -4.58
N LYS A 66 -13.39 -2.99 -4.98
CA LYS A 66 -14.73 -2.70 -4.44
C LYS A 66 -15.73 -3.86 -4.61
N ALA A 67 -15.50 -4.78 -5.53
CA ALA A 67 -16.36 -5.94 -5.75
C ALA A 67 -16.04 -7.11 -4.79
N HIS A 68 -14.93 -7.07 -4.05
CA HIS A 68 -14.43 -8.19 -3.24
C HIS A 68 -14.36 -7.88 -1.74
N GLU A 69 -14.61 -6.64 -1.33
CA GLU A 69 -14.72 -6.26 0.08
C GLU A 69 -16.03 -5.55 0.36
N VAL A 70 -16.78 -6.06 1.34
CA VAL A 70 -17.87 -5.32 1.99
C VAL A 70 -17.51 -5.25 3.47
N VAL A 71 -16.72 -4.25 3.85
CA VAL A 71 -16.51 -3.94 5.27
C VAL A 71 -17.67 -3.05 5.71
N ARG A 72 -18.55 -3.62 6.52
CA ARG A 72 -19.65 -2.89 7.15
C ARG A 72 -19.18 -2.36 8.50
N ALA A 73 -19.31 -1.07 8.72
CA ALA A 73 -19.19 -0.47 10.03
C ALA A 73 -20.29 -0.99 10.96
N ALA A 74 -20.12 -0.77 12.28
CA ALA A 74 -21.05 -1.24 13.30
C ALA A 74 -22.45 -0.59 13.19
N ASP A 75 -22.53 0.60 12.62
CA ASP A 75 -23.76 1.36 12.35
C ASP A 75 -24.42 1.00 11.00
N GLY A 76 -23.80 0.12 10.21
CA GLY A 76 -24.27 -0.28 8.89
C GLY A 76 -23.82 0.61 7.73
N THR A 77 -22.98 1.62 7.98
CA THR A 77 -22.26 2.34 6.92
C THR A 77 -21.18 1.44 6.30
N THR A 78 -20.78 1.75 5.07
CA THR A 78 -19.73 0.98 4.38
C THR A 78 -18.50 1.87 4.37
N ASP A 79 -17.41 1.43 5.00
CA ASP A 79 -16.11 2.05 4.74
C ASP A 79 -15.87 2.10 3.24
N THR A 80 -15.07 3.06 2.76
CA THR A 80 -14.69 3.10 1.34
C THR A 80 -14.15 1.74 0.93
N PRO A 81 -14.89 0.94 0.13
CA PRO A 81 -14.52 -0.44 -0.12
C PRO A 81 -13.14 -0.47 -0.80
N GLY A 82 -12.22 -1.26 -0.27
CA GLY A 82 -10.87 -1.39 -0.81
C GLY A 82 -9.80 -0.46 -0.24
N ALA A 83 -10.09 0.49 0.66
CA ALA A 83 -9.04 1.37 1.19
C ALA A 83 -8.01 0.61 2.06
N ALA A 84 -8.49 -0.27 2.94
CA ALA A 84 -7.63 -1.14 3.74
C ALA A 84 -6.87 -2.14 2.87
N THR A 85 -7.54 -2.85 1.94
CA THR A 85 -6.84 -3.73 0.99
C THR A 85 -5.81 -2.97 0.14
N LEU A 86 -6.08 -1.75 -0.30
CA LEU A 86 -5.08 -0.96 -1.05
C LEU A 86 -3.86 -0.62 -0.19
N HIS A 87 -4.04 -0.35 1.11
CA HIS A 87 -2.92 -0.21 2.03
C HIS A 87 -2.13 -1.53 2.15
N GLU A 88 -2.80 -2.67 2.34
CA GLU A 88 -2.16 -3.99 2.40
C GLU A 88 -1.44 -4.36 1.10
N LEU A 89 -1.98 -3.97 -0.07
CA LEU A 89 -1.31 -4.16 -1.36
C LEU A 89 -0.08 -3.24 -1.50
N PHE A 90 -0.10 -2.06 -0.89
CA PHE A 90 1.10 -1.21 -0.84
C PHE A 90 2.18 -1.86 0.02
N GLU A 91 1.83 -2.39 1.21
CA GLU A 91 2.74 -3.17 2.06
C GLU A 91 3.32 -4.39 1.33
N LEU A 92 2.50 -5.09 0.55
CA LEU A 92 2.97 -6.18 -0.31
C LEU A 92 4.00 -5.66 -1.32
N GLY A 93 3.76 -4.50 -1.94
CA GLY A 93 4.71 -3.85 -2.84
C GLY A 93 6.03 -3.48 -2.18
N GLU A 94 6.02 -3.09 -0.90
CA GLU A 94 7.24 -2.90 -0.10
C GLU A 94 8.00 -4.22 0.07
N SER A 95 7.31 -5.27 0.52
CA SER A 95 7.90 -6.60 0.71
C SER A 95 8.48 -7.20 -0.56
N LEU A 96 7.92 -6.84 -1.72
CA LEU A 96 8.37 -7.31 -3.03
C LEU A 96 9.39 -6.36 -3.68
N ALA A 97 9.72 -5.23 -3.07
CA ALA A 97 10.55 -4.18 -3.66
C ALA A 97 10.09 -3.79 -5.08
N ASP A 98 8.77 -3.61 -5.26
CA ASP A 98 8.15 -3.32 -6.56
C ASP A 98 7.57 -1.89 -6.59
N PRO A 99 8.40 -0.87 -6.91
CA PRO A 99 7.93 0.51 -6.99
C PRO A 99 6.86 0.71 -8.07
N THR A 100 6.89 -0.08 -9.16
CA THR A 100 5.87 0.03 -10.22
C THR A 100 4.50 -0.37 -9.68
N PHE A 101 4.45 -1.45 -8.90
CA PHE A 101 3.24 -1.90 -8.22
C PHE A 101 2.79 -0.90 -7.14
N LYS A 102 3.70 -0.45 -6.26
CA LYS A 102 3.42 0.56 -5.24
C LYS A 102 2.79 1.82 -5.84
N ASN A 103 3.34 2.33 -6.95
CA ASN A 103 2.82 3.50 -7.66
C ASN A 103 1.43 3.26 -8.25
N ALA A 104 1.17 2.05 -8.78
CA ALA A 104 -0.14 1.67 -9.28
C ALA A 104 -1.19 1.59 -8.16
N VAL A 105 -0.80 1.13 -6.97
CA VAL A 105 -1.64 1.10 -5.76
C VAL A 105 -1.94 2.51 -5.26
N VAL A 106 -0.95 3.39 -5.20
CA VAL A 106 -1.14 4.83 -4.87
C VAL A 106 -2.15 5.48 -5.81
N ASP A 107 -2.01 5.25 -7.12
CA ASP A 107 -2.94 5.76 -8.11
C ASP A 107 -4.37 5.23 -7.90
N ALA A 108 -4.50 3.94 -7.57
CA ALA A 108 -5.78 3.32 -7.30
C ALA A 108 -6.42 3.87 -6.02
N TYR A 109 -5.63 4.13 -4.97
CA TYR A 109 -6.07 4.75 -3.72
C TYR A 109 -6.60 6.17 -3.94
N ILE A 110 -5.85 7.00 -4.67
CA ILE A 110 -6.28 8.36 -5.05
C ILE A 110 -7.58 8.31 -5.88
N ASP A 111 -7.66 7.42 -6.86
CA ASP A 111 -8.86 7.27 -7.70
C ASP A 111 -10.06 6.74 -6.90
N ALA A 112 -9.85 5.94 -5.86
CA ALA A 112 -10.90 5.41 -4.98
C ALA A 112 -11.48 6.52 -4.11
N MET A 113 -10.61 7.34 -3.50
CA MET A 113 -11.01 8.49 -2.69
C MET A 113 -11.74 9.56 -3.51
N ALA A 114 -11.30 9.83 -4.73
CA ALA A 114 -11.96 10.81 -5.61
C ALA A 114 -13.42 10.45 -5.93
N LYS A 115 -13.82 9.19 -5.73
CA LYS A 115 -15.19 8.69 -5.92
C LYS A 115 -15.92 8.43 -4.61
N ALA A 116 -15.23 8.47 -3.47
CA ALA A 116 -15.80 8.19 -2.18
C ALA A 116 -16.53 9.42 -1.62
N THR A 117 -17.54 9.17 -0.80
CA THR A 117 -18.22 10.22 -0.02
C THR A 117 -17.53 10.47 1.32
N GLU A 118 -16.69 9.52 1.76
CA GLU A 118 -15.99 9.51 3.03
C GLU A 118 -14.52 9.17 2.80
N ILE A 119 -13.66 9.66 3.69
CA ILE A 119 -12.21 9.44 3.63
C ILE A 119 -11.85 8.42 4.71
N PRO A 120 -10.92 7.48 4.45
CA PRO A 120 -10.49 6.54 5.48
C PRO A 120 -9.82 7.25 6.67
N THR A 121 -10.36 7.07 7.87
CA THR A 121 -9.90 7.74 9.11
C THR A 121 -9.45 6.76 10.20
N HIS A 122 -9.01 5.56 9.83
CA HIS A 122 -8.69 4.48 10.78
C HIS A 122 -7.42 3.70 10.40
N LEU A 123 -6.58 4.25 9.51
CA LEU A 123 -5.42 3.54 8.96
C LEU A 123 -4.09 4.02 9.56
N ALA A 124 -4.05 5.13 10.29
CA ALA A 124 -2.79 5.74 10.73
C ALA A 124 -1.97 4.78 11.59
N ALA A 125 -2.62 4.06 12.52
CA ALA A 125 -1.95 3.10 13.40
C ALA A 125 -1.30 1.95 12.61
N LEU A 126 -1.97 1.45 11.57
CA LEU A 126 -1.44 0.40 10.70
C LEU A 126 -0.29 0.92 9.84
N ILE A 127 -0.49 2.06 9.18
CA ILE A 127 0.50 2.72 8.31
C ILE A 127 1.80 2.96 9.06
N TYR A 128 1.74 3.56 10.25
CA TYR A 128 2.94 3.93 11.02
C TYR A 128 3.63 2.72 11.67
N ALA A 129 2.91 1.63 11.89
CA ALA A 129 3.50 0.41 12.46
C ALA A 129 4.19 -0.45 11.40
N ARG A 130 3.80 -0.34 10.13
CA ARG A 130 4.19 -1.29 9.07
C ARG A 130 4.97 -0.67 7.92
N LEU A 131 4.87 0.64 7.71
CA LEU A 131 5.59 1.33 6.64
C LEU A 131 6.74 2.18 7.20
N PRO A 132 7.87 2.25 6.47
CA PRO A 132 9.01 3.05 6.90
C PRO A 132 8.64 4.54 6.95
N SER A 133 9.39 5.31 7.74
CA SER A 133 9.15 6.75 7.91
C SER A 133 9.24 7.54 6.59
N GLY A 134 10.02 7.05 5.64
CA GLY A 134 10.17 7.60 4.29
C GLY A 134 9.07 7.22 3.30
N SER A 135 8.12 6.34 3.66
CA SER A 135 7.12 5.80 2.74
C SER A 135 6.28 6.89 2.05
N SER A 136 6.14 6.78 0.72
CA SER A 136 5.27 7.67 -0.05
C SER A 136 3.80 7.56 0.35
N PHE A 137 3.34 6.37 0.74
CA PHE A 137 1.96 6.14 1.18
C PHE A 137 1.69 6.82 2.53
N ARG A 138 2.66 6.80 3.46
CA ARG A 138 2.58 7.56 4.71
C ARG A 138 2.45 9.06 4.44
N ARG A 139 3.24 9.61 3.50
CA ARG A 139 3.12 11.02 3.07
C ARG A 139 1.74 11.33 2.47
N LEU A 140 1.22 10.45 1.61
CA LEU A 140 -0.11 10.60 1.03
C LEU A 140 -1.19 10.65 2.11
N TYR A 141 -1.14 9.73 3.08
CA TYR A 141 -2.12 9.65 4.16
C TYR A 141 -2.11 10.89 5.06
N VAL A 142 -0.91 11.39 5.39
CA VAL A 142 -0.73 12.64 6.12
C VAL A 142 -1.30 13.84 5.34
N ASP A 143 -1.05 13.91 4.03
CA ASP A 143 -1.58 15.00 3.20
C ASP A 143 -3.11 14.98 3.14
N ILE A 144 -3.72 13.80 3.08
CA ILE A 144 -5.17 13.63 3.13
C ILE A 144 -5.74 14.17 4.43
N TRP A 145 -5.15 13.78 5.57
CA TRP A 145 -5.57 14.27 6.87
C TRP A 145 -5.36 15.78 7.02
N ALA A 146 -4.19 16.29 6.64
CA ALA A 146 -3.88 17.72 6.74
C ALA A 146 -4.77 18.59 5.83
N TRP A 147 -5.12 18.10 4.64
CA TRP A 147 -5.96 18.83 3.69
C TRP A 147 -7.42 18.91 4.17
N ASN A 148 -7.97 17.81 4.68
CA ASN A 148 -9.37 17.72 5.07
C ASN A 148 -9.61 17.98 6.57
N ALA A 149 -8.58 18.44 7.29
CA ALA A 149 -8.67 18.70 8.73
C ALA A 149 -9.83 19.64 9.07
N ASP A 150 -10.76 19.09 9.85
CA ASP A 150 -12.00 19.70 10.28
C ASP A 150 -12.22 19.36 11.76
N ASP A 151 -12.91 20.20 12.52
CA ASP A 151 -13.15 19.96 13.95
C ASP A 151 -14.12 18.80 14.17
N MET A 152 -15.03 18.55 13.24
CA MET A 152 -15.97 17.43 13.28
C MET A 152 -15.28 16.05 13.29
N TRP A 153 -14.02 15.96 12.86
CA TRP A 153 -13.24 14.72 12.90
C TRP A 153 -12.92 14.24 14.31
N PHE A 154 -13.12 15.06 15.33
CA PHE A 154 -12.89 14.72 16.72
C PHE A 154 -14.20 14.52 17.49
N GLU A 155 -15.33 14.49 16.79
CA GLU A 155 -16.67 14.27 17.33
C GLU A 155 -17.18 12.86 16.93
N ASP A 156 -18.10 12.29 17.72
CA ASP A 156 -18.78 11.01 17.45
C ASP A 156 -17.87 9.81 17.07
N LEU A 157 -16.67 9.76 17.68
CA LEU A 157 -15.61 8.79 17.36
C LEU A 157 -15.97 7.32 17.67
N GLU A 158 -15.64 6.43 16.74
CA GLU A 158 -15.60 4.99 16.94
C GLU A 158 -14.24 4.56 17.53
N PRO A 159 -14.17 3.44 18.30
CA PRO A 159 -12.92 2.97 18.91
C PRO A 159 -11.76 2.70 17.95
N ARG A 160 -12.04 2.55 16.65
CA ARG A 160 -11.04 2.31 15.61
C ARG A 160 -10.46 3.57 15.00
N ASP A 161 -11.11 4.72 15.17
CA ASP A 161 -10.75 5.94 14.47
C ASP A 161 -9.39 6.47 14.93
N ASP A 162 -8.63 7.02 13.99
CA ASP A 162 -7.30 7.56 14.17
C ASP A 162 -7.21 8.58 15.32
N PRO A 163 -8.19 9.47 15.57
CA PRO A 163 -8.17 10.36 16.74
C PRO A 163 -8.02 9.63 18.08
N LEU A 164 -8.42 8.35 18.14
CA LEU A 164 -8.27 7.50 19.33
C LEU A 164 -7.08 6.54 19.23
N THR A 165 -6.72 6.09 18.03
CA THR A 165 -5.79 4.96 17.83
C THR A 165 -4.44 5.34 17.25
N ALA A 166 -4.34 6.48 16.56
CA ALA A 166 -3.14 6.84 15.83
C ALA A 166 -1.97 7.21 16.76
N PRO A 167 -0.73 6.85 16.38
CA PRO A 167 0.44 7.19 17.18
C PRO A 167 0.68 8.70 17.22
N GLY A 168 1.34 9.19 18.28
CA GLY A 168 1.65 10.62 18.40
C GLY A 168 2.51 11.17 17.27
N GLU A 169 3.35 10.33 16.65
CA GLU A 169 4.15 10.70 15.48
C GLU A 169 3.28 11.07 14.28
N PHE A 170 2.16 10.38 14.08
CA PHE A 170 1.20 10.70 13.02
C PHE A 170 0.62 12.11 13.21
N TRP A 171 0.17 12.42 14.42
CA TRP A 171 -0.36 13.75 14.71
C TRP A 171 0.68 14.85 14.59
N LEU A 172 1.94 14.56 14.89
CA LEU A 172 3.04 15.49 14.67
C LEU A 172 3.22 15.79 13.17
N ASP A 173 3.20 14.76 12.32
CA ASP A 173 3.34 14.93 10.87
C ASP A 173 2.14 15.66 10.25
N VAL A 174 0.92 15.29 10.64
CA VAL A 174 -0.30 16.00 10.24
C VAL A 174 -0.22 17.47 10.66
N THR A 175 0.15 17.76 11.91
CA THR A 175 0.25 19.14 12.39
C THR A 175 1.29 19.94 11.64
N LYS A 176 2.49 19.39 11.42
CA LYS A 176 3.53 20.04 10.60
C LYS A 176 3.00 20.36 9.21
N ARG A 177 2.33 19.38 8.60
CA ARG A 177 1.80 19.52 7.24
C ARG A 177 0.70 20.57 7.14
N ILE A 178 -0.18 20.66 8.14
CA ILE A 178 -1.17 21.74 8.25
C ILE A 178 -0.50 23.12 8.28
N VAL A 179 0.59 23.26 9.05
CA VAL A 179 1.34 24.51 9.12
C VAL A 179 1.98 24.87 7.78
N GLU A 180 2.57 23.89 7.08
CA GLU A 180 3.17 24.08 5.75
C GLU A 180 2.14 24.51 4.69
N MET A 181 0.97 23.87 4.67
CA MET A 181 -0.12 24.26 3.76
C MET A 181 -0.66 25.66 4.10
N GLY A 182 -0.64 26.02 5.38
CA GLY A 182 -1.10 27.31 5.88
C GLY A 182 -2.53 27.63 5.46
N LYS A 183 -2.82 28.91 5.21
CA LYS A 183 -4.18 29.36 4.83
C LYS A 183 -4.57 28.98 3.41
N SER A 184 -3.63 28.52 2.58
CA SER A 184 -3.88 28.23 1.16
C SER A 184 -4.87 27.07 0.95
N ARG A 185 -4.96 26.13 1.90
CA ARG A 185 -5.90 25.01 1.86
C ARG A 185 -7.38 25.43 1.89
N TYR A 186 -7.68 26.61 2.42
CA TYR A 186 -9.04 27.17 2.46
C TYR A 186 -9.40 27.98 1.20
N ASP A 187 -8.45 28.23 0.31
CA ASP A 187 -8.73 28.90 -0.95
C ASP A 187 -9.37 27.92 -1.93
N SER A 188 -10.61 28.21 -2.33
CA SER A 188 -11.39 27.42 -3.31
C SER A 188 -10.70 27.16 -4.66
N ARG A 189 -9.68 27.95 -5.00
CA ARG A 189 -8.87 27.79 -6.22
C ARG A 189 -7.76 26.76 -6.03
N THR A 190 -7.32 26.54 -4.80
CA THR A 190 -6.34 25.50 -4.47
C THR A 190 -6.99 24.14 -4.68
N ARG A 191 -6.18 23.17 -5.09
CA ARG A 191 -6.60 21.78 -5.26
C ARG A 191 -5.79 20.92 -4.30
N PRO A 192 -6.32 19.76 -3.87
CA PRO A 192 -5.57 18.84 -3.03
C PRO A 192 -4.23 18.45 -3.68
N PRO A 193 -3.16 18.22 -2.91
CA PRO A 193 -1.84 17.91 -3.47
C PRO A 193 -1.85 16.74 -4.47
N TRP A 194 -2.56 15.66 -4.16
CA TRP A 194 -2.72 14.49 -5.04
C TRP A 194 -3.54 14.73 -6.32
N VAL A 195 -4.29 15.85 -6.38
CA VAL A 195 -4.97 16.30 -7.60
C VAL A 195 -4.05 17.17 -8.45
N VAL A 196 -3.21 18.00 -7.82
CA VAL A 196 -2.24 18.85 -8.51
C VAL A 196 -1.14 18.00 -9.15
N ASP A 197 -0.55 17.10 -8.37
CA ASP A 197 0.51 16.20 -8.80
C ASP A 197 0.43 14.91 -7.98
N ARG A 198 -0.08 13.84 -8.60
CA ARG A 198 -0.09 12.51 -7.96
C ARG A 198 1.30 11.85 -7.96
N GLY A 199 2.18 12.26 -8.87
CA GLY A 199 3.52 11.68 -9.02
C GLY A 199 4.45 11.99 -7.84
N GLN A 200 4.13 12.99 -7.02
CA GLN A 200 4.87 13.27 -5.78
C GLN A 200 4.81 12.14 -4.75
N TYR A 201 3.85 11.21 -4.91
CA TYR A 201 3.71 10.00 -4.10
C TYR A 201 4.15 8.75 -4.85
N HIS A 202 4.79 8.89 -6.01
CA HIS A 202 5.41 7.78 -6.70
C HIS A 202 6.85 7.61 -6.25
N GLU A 203 7.28 6.37 -6.15
CA GLU A 203 8.64 5.98 -5.82
C GLU A 203 9.37 5.50 -7.07
N SER A 204 10.64 5.86 -7.16
CA SER A 204 11.57 5.36 -8.17
C SER A 204 12.34 4.15 -7.67
N GLU A 205 12.92 3.35 -8.57
CA GLU A 205 13.80 2.24 -8.18
C GLU A 205 14.96 2.73 -7.29
N GLU A 206 15.56 3.88 -7.62
CA GLU A 206 16.67 4.47 -6.84
C GLU A 206 16.27 4.80 -5.39
N GLN A 207 15.04 5.28 -5.17
CA GLN A 207 14.55 5.59 -3.82
C GLN A 207 14.28 4.33 -3.00
N VAL A 208 13.82 3.25 -3.64
CA VAL A 208 13.59 1.97 -2.95
C VAL A 208 14.91 1.35 -2.52
N GLU A 209 15.93 1.39 -3.37
CA GLU A 209 17.27 0.88 -3.05
C GLU A 209 17.92 1.64 -1.87
N GLU A 210 17.74 2.98 -1.78
CA GLU A 210 18.24 3.78 -0.65
C GLU A 210 17.58 3.39 0.68
N TYR A 211 16.29 3.09 0.69
CA TYR A 211 15.59 2.62 1.90
C TYR A 211 16.01 1.21 2.34
N GLU A 212 16.25 0.32 1.37
CA GLU A 212 16.70 -1.05 1.66
C GLU A 212 18.13 -1.08 2.23
N GLU A 213 19.01 -0.17 1.81
CA GLU A 213 20.36 -0.04 2.38
C GLU A 213 20.36 0.49 3.83
N GLU A 214 19.34 1.27 4.22
CA GLU A 214 19.18 1.79 5.58
C GLU A 214 18.43 0.84 6.52
N GLU A 215 17.57 -0.05 5.99
CA GLU A 215 16.75 -1.01 6.73
C GLU A 215 17.03 -2.47 6.31
N ASP A 216 18.29 -2.90 6.39
CA ASP A 216 18.72 -4.27 6.06
C ASP A 216 18.28 -5.29 7.13
N GLU A 217 17.00 -5.70 7.18
CA GLU A 217 16.56 -6.94 7.89
C GLU A 217 15.09 -7.43 7.72
N SER A 218 14.22 -6.91 6.83
CA SER A 218 12.76 -7.13 7.03
C SER A 218 12.09 -8.33 6.32
N MET A 219 12.63 -8.90 5.24
CA MET A 219 11.94 -9.95 4.46
C MET A 219 12.59 -11.34 4.60
N GLU A 220 11.93 -12.24 5.33
CA GLU A 220 12.35 -13.65 5.43
C GLU A 220 12.00 -14.41 4.14
N VAL A 221 13.02 -14.79 3.36
CA VAL A 221 12.87 -15.61 2.15
C VAL A 221 13.46 -17.00 2.41
N VAL A 222 12.64 -18.04 2.29
CA VAL A 222 13.09 -19.43 2.46
C VAL A 222 13.15 -20.13 1.11
N MET A 223 14.32 -20.66 0.77
CA MET A 223 14.54 -21.44 -0.44
C MET A 223 14.24 -22.91 -0.20
N LYS A 224 13.41 -23.53 -1.05
CA LYS A 224 13.13 -24.97 -1.02
C LYS A 224 13.50 -25.62 -2.37
N PRO A 225 13.96 -26.89 -2.39
CA PRO A 225 14.16 -27.63 -3.65
C PRO A 225 12.90 -27.59 -4.51
N ASP A 226 13.06 -27.49 -5.84
CA ASP A 226 11.92 -27.52 -6.76
C ASP A 226 11.27 -28.92 -6.73
N PRO A 227 9.95 -29.06 -6.52
CA PRO A 227 9.27 -30.36 -6.53
C PRO A 227 9.43 -31.16 -7.84
N GLY A 228 9.97 -30.57 -8.91
CA GLY A 228 10.28 -31.26 -10.17
C GLY A 228 11.68 -31.90 -10.27
N ASP A 229 12.54 -31.75 -9.26
CA ASP A 229 13.95 -32.22 -9.28
C ASP A 229 14.19 -33.53 -8.47
N GLU A 230 13.14 -34.24 -8.05
CA GLU A 230 13.21 -35.60 -7.46
C GLU A 230 12.92 -36.74 -8.48
#